data_AF-M3PR20-F1
#
_entry.id   AF-M3PR20-F1
#
_cell.length_a   1.000
_cell.length_b   1.000
_cell.length_c   1.000
_cell.angle_alpha   90.00
_cell.angle_beta   90.00
_cell.angle_gamma   90.00
#
_symmetry.space_group_name_H-M   'P 1'
#
loop_
_entity.id
_entity.type
_entity.pdbx_description
1 polymer ?
#
loop_
_entity_poly.entity_id
_entity_poly.type
_entity_poly.pdbx_seq_one_letter_code
_entity_poly.pdbx_strand_id
1 'polypeptide(L)'
;NTQGYGYVTEKIIDAYFSHTIPIYWGSPSVAKDFNPKSFVNVCDFKNFDEAIDYVRYLHTHPNAYLDMLYENPLNEIDGKAYFYQNLSFKKILDFFKTILENDTIYHNNPFIFYRDLNEPLAAIDHLRADYDHLRADYDHLRADYDRLLQNASPLLELSQNTTFKIYYKAYQKSLPLLRAIRKLVKKLGL
;
A
#
# COMPACT_ATOMS: atom_id res chain seq x y z
N ASN A 1 6.36 -5.75 21.89
CA ASN A 1 6.32 -7.21 21.61
C ASN A 1 5.71 -7.89 22.84
N THR A 2 4.90 -8.94 22.66
CA THR A 2 4.12 -9.59 23.73
C THR A 2 3.90 -11.07 23.43
N GLN A 3 3.61 -11.86 24.46
CA GLN A 3 3.17 -13.25 24.31
C GLN A 3 1.71 -13.30 23.81
N GLY A 4 1.37 -14.24 22.94
CA GLY A 4 -0.01 -14.43 22.47
C GLY A 4 -0.21 -15.72 21.67
N TYR A 5 -1.27 -16.48 21.96
CA TYR A 5 -1.60 -17.69 21.22
C TYR A 5 -1.87 -17.37 19.74
N GLY A 6 -1.12 -18.00 18.84
CA GLY A 6 -1.17 -17.75 17.40
C GLY A 6 -0.46 -16.47 16.96
N TYR A 7 0.17 -15.72 17.86
CA TYR A 7 0.93 -14.51 17.52
C TYR A 7 2.34 -14.86 17.02
N VAL A 8 2.39 -15.47 15.84
CA VAL A 8 3.62 -15.77 15.12
C VAL A 8 3.77 -14.74 14.00
N THR A 9 4.96 -14.14 13.89
CA THR A 9 5.23 -13.02 12.99
C THR A 9 6.41 -13.33 12.08
N GLU A 10 6.75 -12.43 11.18
CA GLU A 10 7.83 -12.55 10.19
C GLU A 10 9.19 -12.96 10.78
N LYS A 11 9.44 -12.63 12.05
CA LYS A 11 10.73 -12.84 12.74
C LYS A 11 11.23 -14.29 12.66
N ILE A 12 10.35 -15.29 12.74
CA ILE A 12 10.76 -16.70 12.64
C ILE A 12 11.09 -17.08 11.19
N ILE A 13 10.37 -16.50 10.22
CA ILE A 13 10.64 -16.68 8.79
C ILE A 13 11.97 -16.05 8.41
N ASP A 14 12.29 -14.86 8.94
CA ASP A 14 13.57 -14.19 8.68
C ASP A 14 14.76 -15.07 9.10
N ALA A 15 14.65 -15.78 10.23
CA ALA A 15 15.67 -16.72 10.70
C ALA A 15 15.81 -17.94 9.77
N TYR A 16 14.69 -18.60 9.41
CA TYR A 16 14.74 -19.71 8.46
C TYR A 16 15.32 -19.29 7.10
N PHE A 17 14.91 -18.14 6.58
CA PHE A 17 15.39 -17.60 5.30
C PHE A 17 16.87 -17.23 5.36
N SER A 18 17.37 -16.81 6.53
CA SER A 18 18.78 -16.52 6.75
C SER A 18 19.64 -17.76 7.03
N HIS A 19 19.07 -18.96 6.91
CA HIS A 19 19.74 -20.24 7.16
C HIS A 19 20.35 -20.31 8.58
N THR A 20 19.58 -19.91 9.59
CA THR A 20 19.96 -19.98 11.00
C THR A 20 18.83 -20.57 11.85
N ILE A 21 19.19 -21.23 12.96
CA ILE A 21 18.22 -21.82 13.88
C ILE A 21 17.50 -20.70 14.64
N PRO A 22 16.16 -20.59 14.54
CA PRO A 22 15.41 -19.63 15.33
C PRO A 22 15.40 -20.05 16.82
N ILE A 23 15.68 -19.11 17.72
CA ILE A 23 15.37 -19.22 19.15
C ILE A 23 14.13 -18.38 19.39
N TYR A 24 12.97 -19.03 19.46
CA TYR A 24 11.68 -18.36 19.38
C TYR A 24 10.96 -18.32 20.72
N TRP A 25 10.41 -17.14 21.04
CA TRP A 25 9.47 -16.90 22.14
C TRP A 25 8.37 -15.94 21.67
N GLY A 26 7.11 -16.22 22.00
CA GLY A 26 5.98 -15.36 21.66
C GLY A 26 4.63 -16.09 21.66
N SER A 27 4.44 -17.05 20.76
CA SER A 27 3.24 -17.89 20.74
C SER A 27 3.49 -19.22 21.45
N PRO A 28 2.78 -19.55 22.55
CA PRO A 28 2.86 -20.87 23.17
C PRO A 28 2.36 -22.00 22.27
N SER A 29 1.66 -21.68 21.18
CA SER A 29 1.14 -22.65 20.21
C SER A 29 1.89 -22.68 18.90
N VAL A 30 3.10 -22.10 18.82
CA VAL A 30 3.91 -22.02 17.58
C VAL A 30 4.21 -23.38 16.94
N ALA A 31 4.27 -24.46 17.74
CA ALA A 31 4.47 -25.82 17.24
C ALA A 31 3.33 -26.34 16.34
N LYS A 32 2.18 -25.65 16.30
CA LYS A 32 1.11 -25.91 15.32
C LYS A 32 1.49 -25.40 13.95
N ASP A 33 2.14 -24.24 13.90
CA ASP A 33 2.51 -23.52 12.67
C ASP A 33 3.81 -24.06 12.05
N PHE A 34 4.80 -24.38 12.88
CA PHE A 34 6.12 -24.85 12.46
C PHE A 34 6.51 -26.16 13.16
N ASN A 35 7.37 -26.94 12.52
CA ASN A 35 7.92 -28.18 13.06
C ASN A 35 8.77 -27.88 14.30
N PRO A 36 8.41 -28.36 15.49
CA PRO A 36 9.14 -28.09 16.73
C PRO A 36 10.58 -28.66 16.74
N LYS A 37 10.95 -29.50 15.77
CA LYS A 37 12.32 -30.00 15.61
C LYS A 37 13.24 -29.06 14.85
N SER A 38 12.70 -28.04 14.18
CA SER A 38 13.45 -27.12 13.31
C SER A 38 13.87 -25.81 13.99
N PHE A 39 13.46 -25.60 15.25
CA PHE A 39 13.78 -24.39 16.00
C PHE A 39 13.79 -24.66 17.51
N VAL A 40 14.35 -23.73 18.29
CA VAL A 40 14.29 -23.77 19.75
C VAL A 40 13.04 -23.02 20.20
N ASN A 41 12.04 -23.76 20.68
CA ASN A 41 10.83 -23.19 21.27
C ASN A 41 11.04 -22.93 22.77
N VAL A 42 11.21 -21.67 23.15
CA VAL A 42 11.45 -21.30 24.56
C VAL A 42 10.26 -21.67 25.46
N CYS A 43 9.05 -21.78 24.91
CA CYS A 43 7.85 -22.16 25.67
C CYS A 43 7.82 -23.64 26.10
N ASP A 44 8.71 -24.49 25.57
CA ASP A 44 8.76 -25.92 25.94
C ASP A 44 9.55 -26.16 27.25
N PHE A 45 10.23 -25.13 27.76
CA PHE A 45 11.05 -25.20 28.97
C PHE A 45 10.33 -24.60 30.18
N LYS A 46 10.68 -25.05 31.39
CA LYS A 46 10.07 -24.53 32.62
C LYS A 46 10.54 -23.11 32.93
N ASN A 47 11.76 -22.77 32.52
CA ASN A 47 12.42 -21.50 32.78
C ASN A 47 13.47 -21.22 31.70
N PHE A 48 14.05 -20.02 31.73
CA PHE A 48 15.05 -19.63 30.73
C PHE A 48 16.40 -20.34 30.89
N ASP A 49 16.77 -20.78 32.09
CA ASP A 49 18.03 -21.49 32.29
C ASP A 49 18.04 -22.82 31.53
N GLU A 50 16.95 -23.58 31.60
CA GLU A 50 16.77 -24.81 30.81
C GLU A 50 16.85 -24.56 29.30
N ALA A 51 16.25 -23.46 28.82
CA ALA A 51 16.32 -23.08 27.40
C ALA A 51 17.76 -22.71 26.97
N ILE A 52 18.47 -21.95 27.81
CA ILE A 52 19.87 -21.58 27.57
C ILE A 52 20.77 -22.82 27.56
N ASP A 53 20.55 -23.77 28.47
CA ASP A 53 21.31 -25.02 28.50
C ASP A 53 21.08 -25.85 27.23
N TYR A 54 19.86 -25.88 26.69
CA TYR A 54 19.60 -26.51 25.40
C TYR A 54 20.30 -25.81 24.23
N VAL A 55 20.34 -24.48 24.21
CA VAL A 55 21.09 -23.71 23.20
C VAL A 55 22.59 -23.99 23.30
N ARG A 56 23.15 -24.06 24.52
CA ARG A 56 24.55 -24.45 24.75
C ARG A 56 24.82 -25.86 24.23
N TYR A 57 23.92 -26.79 24.51
CA TYR A 57 24.00 -28.16 24.00
C TYR A 57 24.09 -28.18 22.47
N LEU A 58 23.19 -27.49 21.76
CA LEU A 58 23.24 -27.41 20.30
C LEU A 58 24.58 -26.83 19.81
N HIS A 59 25.06 -25.76 20.45
CA HIS A 59 26.33 -25.13 20.07
C HIS A 59 27.55 -26.06 20.20
N THR A 60 27.56 -26.97 21.18
CA THR A 60 28.70 -27.89 21.41
C THR A 60 28.51 -29.27 20.78
N HIS A 61 27.35 -29.55 20.17
CA HIS A 61 27.04 -30.83 19.53
C HIS A 61 26.67 -30.62 18.05
N PRO A 62 27.67 -30.58 17.14
CA PRO A 62 27.47 -30.22 15.75
C PRO A 62 26.39 -31.03 15.04
N ASN A 63 26.29 -32.34 15.29
CA ASN A 63 25.27 -33.17 14.66
C ASN A 63 23.86 -32.76 15.09
N ALA A 64 23.64 -32.53 16.39
CA ALA A 64 22.32 -32.09 16.88
C ALA A 64 21.94 -30.70 16.35
N TYR A 65 22.92 -29.80 16.20
CA TYR A 65 22.72 -28.51 15.54
C TYR A 65 22.34 -28.68 14.06
N LEU A 66 23.07 -29.51 13.31
CA LEU A 66 22.81 -29.74 11.89
C LEU A 66 21.47 -30.45 11.67
N ASP A 67 21.11 -31.41 12.52
CA ASP A 67 19.82 -32.08 12.48
C ASP A 67 18.68 -31.04 12.57
N MET A 68 18.72 -30.13 13.55
CA MET A 68 17.72 -29.06 13.69
C MET A 68 17.76 -28.06 12.52
N LEU A 69 18.94 -27.68 12.05
CA LEU A 69 19.10 -26.72 10.95
C LEU A 69 18.53 -27.25 9.62
N TYR A 70 18.60 -28.56 9.40
CA TYR A 70 18.14 -29.20 8.17
C TYR A 70 16.74 -29.83 8.27
N GLU A 71 16.11 -29.82 9.43
CA GLU A 71 14.71 -30.18 9.59
C GLU A 71 13.79 -29.27 8.77
N ASN A 72 12.72 -29.85 8.23
CA ASN A 72 11.73 -29.08 7.47
C ASN A 72 11.03 -28.08 8.41
N PRO A 73 10.97 -26.78 8.11
CA PRO A 73 10.27 -25.80 8.95
C PRO A 73 8.78 -26.11 9.12
N LEU A 74 8.15 -26.78 8.15
CA LEU A 74 6.74 -27.13 8.22
C LEU A 74 6.54 -28.52 8.81
N ASN A 75 5.48 -28.67 9.59
CA ASN A 75 5.01 -29.98 10.02
C ASN A 75 4.62 -30.84 8.79
N GLU A 76 4.75 -32.16 8.93
CA GLU A 76 4.41 -33.11 7.89
C GLU A 76 3.31 -34.08 8.35
N ILE A 77 2.39 -34.39 7.44
CA ILE A 77 1.40 -35.47 7.58
C ILE A 77 1.53 -36.34 6.34
N ASP A 78 1.70 -37.65 6.51
CA ASP A 78 1.89 -38.62 5.43
C ASP A 78 2.99 -38.22 4.42
N GLY A 79 4.09 -37.66 4.93
CA GLY A 79 5.24 -37.20 4.12
C GLY A 79 5.00 -35.91 3.33
N LYS A 80 3.89 -35.21 3.60
CA LYS A 80 3.57 -33.93 2.96
C LYS A 80 3.61 -32.79 3.96
N ALA A 81 4.50 -31.83 3.70
CA ALA A 81 4.55 -30.57 4.41
C ALA A 81 3.25 -29.77 4.24
N TYR A 82 2.77 -29.15 5.31
CA TYR A 82 1.54 -28.36 5.30
C TYR A 82 1.64 -27.10 6.15
N PHE A 83 0.87 -26.08 5.79
CA PHE A 83 0.63 -24.92 6.65
C PHE A 83 -0.53 -25.19 7.59
N TYR A 84 -0.41 -24.75 8.85
CA TYR A 84 -1.44 -24.93 9.86
C TYR A 84 -2.83 -24.46 9.37
N GLN A 85 -3.85 -25.26 9.68
CA GLN A 85 -5.23 -25.08 9.21
C GLN A 85 -5.39 -25.00 7.68
N ASN A 86 -4.47 -25.57 6.91
CA ASN A 86 -4.49 -25.54 5.44
C ASN A 86 -4.53 -24.10 4.88
N LEU A 87 -3.78 -23.18 5.52
CA LEU A 87 -3.65 -21.81 5.03
C LEU A 87 -3.14 -21.82 3.58
N SER A 88 -3.89 -21.18 2.70
CA SER A 88 -3.61 -21.16 1.26
C SER A 88 -4.37 -20.00 0.61
N PHE A 89 -3.94 -19.58 -0.59
CA PHE A 89 -4.66 -18.58 -1.37
C PHE A 89 -6.11 -18.99 -1.63
N LYS A 90 -6.35 -20.27 -1.94
CA LYS A 90 -7.71 -20.78 -2.13
C LYS A 90 -8.58 -20.58 -0.89
N LYS A 91 -8.08 -20.93 0.31
CA LYS A 91 -8.82 -20.74 1.57
C LYS A 91 -9.17 -19.26 1.83
N ILE A 92 -8.24 -18.36 1.53
CA ILE A 92 -8.45 -16.91 1.67
C ILE A 92 -9.49 -16.39 0.66
N LEU A 93 -9.39 -16.83 -0.61
CA LEU A 93 -10.36 -16.46 -1.64
C LEU A 93 -11.77 -17.00 -1.34
N ASP A 94 -11.87 -18.25 -0.89
CA ASP A 94 -13.13 -18.86 -0.48
C ASP A 94 -13.77 -18.06 0.68
N PHE A 95 -12.95 -17.58 1.65
CA PHE A 95 -13.41 -16.70 2.73
C PHE A 95 -13.98 -15.36 2.22
N PHE A 96 -13.27 -14.66 1.34
CA PHE A 96 -13.76 -13.40 0.77
C PHE A 96 -15.01 -13.60 -0.09
N LYS A 97 -15.07 -14.68 -0.86
CA LYS A 97 -16.26 -15.03 -1.63
C LYS A 97 -17.48 -15.19 -0.72
N THR A 98 -17.35 -15.93 0.39
CA THR A 98 -18.43 -16.07 1.38
C THR A 98 -18.86 -14.74 1.97
N ILE A 99 -17.94 -13.79 2.21
CA ILE A 99 -18.30 -12.44 2.68
C ILE A 99 -19.11 -11.68 1.63
N LEU A 100 -18.64 -11.68 0.38
CA LEU A 100 -19.27 -10.94 -0.72
C LEU A 100 -20.65 -11.48 -1.11
N GLU A 101 -20.87 -12.78 -0.92
CA GLU A 101 -22.14 -13.46 -1.21
C GLU A 101 -23.13 -13.46 -0.02
N ASN A 102 -22.74 -12.90 1.13
CA ASN A 102 -23.54 -12.94 2.35
C ASN A 102 -24.11 -11.55 2.70
N ASP A 103 -25.43 -11.41 2.55
CA ASP A 103 -26.16 -10.18 2.84
C ASP A 103 -26.44 -9.93 4.34
N THR A 104 -25.95 -10.81 5.23
CA THR A 104 -26.20 -10.70 6.68
C THR A 104 -25.35 -9.59 7.31
N ILE A 105 -26.00 -8.64 7.98
CA ILE A 105 -25.32 -7.61 8.79
C ILE A 105 -25.02 -8.18 10.18
N TYR A 106 -23.74 -8.48 10.45
CA TYR A 106 -23.28 -9.04 11.73
C TYR A 106 -22.95 -7.98 12.78
N HIS A 107 -22.61 -6.76 12.36
CA HIS A 107 -22.29 -5.68 13.30
C HIS A 107 -23.56 -5.01 13.82
N ASN A 108 -23.45 -4.34 14.97
CA ASN A 108 -24.56 -3.57 15.53
C ASN A 108 -25.08 -2.59 14.48
N ASN A 109 -26.35 -2.73 14.09
CA ASN A 109 -26.99 -1.80 13.16
C ASN A 109 -27.55 -0.62 13.96
N PRO A 110 -26.95 0.58 13.87
CA PRO A 110 -27.36 1.74 14.66
C PRO A 110 -28.75 2.27 14.26
N PHE A 111 -29.32 1.81 13.14
CA PHE A 111 -30.60 2.30 12.61
C PHE A 111 -31.85 1.58 13.13
N ILE A 112 -31.71 0.57 14.00
CA ILE A 112 -32.87 -0.10 14.62
C ILE A 112 -33.66 0.84 15.55
N PHE A 113 -33.09 1.98 15.97
CA PHE A 113 -33.74 2.97 16.84
C PHE A 113 -34.38 4.18 16.12
N TYR A 114 -34.13 4.39 14.83
CA TYR A 114 -34.68 5.53 14.06
C TYR A 114 -35.98 5.18 13.33
N ARG A 115 -36.99 4.72 14.08
CA ARG A 115 -38.34 4.49 13.54
C ARG A 115 -39.28 5.68 13.77
N ASP A 116 -38.73 6.87 14.02
CA ASP A 116 -39.47 8.14 14.07
C ASP A 116 -38.99 9.03 12.91
N LEU A 117 -39.82 9.13 11.87
CA LEU A 117 -39.47 9.71 10.56
C LEU A 117 -39.45 11.25 10.53
N ASN A 118 -39.56 11.92 11.67
CA ASN A 118 -39.62 13.38 11.73
C ASN A 118 -38.24 14.08 11.69
N GLU A 119 -37.19 13.49 12.26
CA GLU A 119 -35.84 14.07 12.24
C GLU A 119 -35.14 14.08 10.85
N PRO A 120 -35.24 13.03 10.01
CA PRO A 120 -34.57 13.01 8.71
C PRO A 120 -35.10 14.06 7.74
N LEU A 121 -36.39 14.40 7.84
CA LEU A 121 -37.04 15.38 6.95
C LEU A 121 -36.54 16.79 7.22
N ALA A 122 -36.41 17.18 8.50
CA ALA A 122 -35.84 18.47 8.87
C ALA A 122 -34.38 18.60 8.42
N ALA A 123 -33.58 17.53 8.54
CA ALA A 123 -32.20 17.52 8.07
C ALA A 123 -32.08 17.67 6.55
N ILE A 124 -33.01 17.10 5.78
CA ILE A 124 -33.05 17.25 4.31
C ILE A 124 -33.36 18.69 3.90
N ASP A 125 -34.27 19.36 4.60
CA ASP A 125 -34.63 20.75 4.27
C ASP A 125 -33.48 21.73 4.57
N HIS A 126 -32.72 21.51 5.64
CA HIS A 126 -31.51 22.28 5.91
C HIS A 126 -30.42 22.06 4.85
N LEU A 127 -30.19 20.81 4.44
CA LEU A 127 -29.23 20.49 3.38
C LEU A 127 -29.60 21.11 2.02
N ARG A 128 -30.91 21.20 1.72
CA ARG A 128 -31.39 21.88 0.51
C ARG A 128 -31.10 23.38 0.54
N ALA A 129 -31.34 24.03 1.67
CA ALA A 129 -31.05 25.45 1.83
C ALA A 129 -29.55 25.76 1.68
N ASP A 130 -28.68 24.93 2.26
CA ASP A 130 -27.23 25.08 2.14
C ASP A 130 -26.74 24.88 0.70
N TYR A 131 -27.34 23.93 -0.03
CA TYR A 131 -27.05 23.72 -1.45
C TYR A 131 -27.43 24.92 -2.32
N ASP A 132 -28.60 25.51 -2.07
CA ASP A 132 -29.06 26.69 -2.81
C ASP A 132 -28.17 27.91 -2.56
N HIS A 133 -27.66 28.08 -1.32
CA HIS A 133 -26.69 29.14 -1.01
C HIS A 133 -25.37 28.93 -1.76
N LEU A 134 -24.82 27.71 -1.73
CA LEU A 134 -23.56 27.39 -2.40
C LEU A 134 -23.68 27.59 -3.93
N ARG A 135 -24.84 27.28 -4.50
CA ARG A 135 -25.13 27.50 -5.91
C ARG A 135 -25.13 28.99 -6.26
N ALA A 136 -25.73 29.84 -5.42
CA ALA A 136 -25.73 31.28 -5.63
C ALA A 136 -24.32 31.87 -5.57
N ASP A 137 -23.49 31.43 -4.62
CA ASP A 137 -22.09 31.85 -4.51
C ASP A 137 -21.27 31.46 -5.75
N TYR A 138 -21.51 30.26 -6.29
CA TYR A 138 -20.86 29.79 -7.51
C TYR A 138 -21.25 30.65 -8.73
N ASP A 139 -22.54 30.99 -8.87
CA ASP A 139 -23.02 31.83 -9.97
C ASP A 139 -22.41 33.24 -9.90
N HIS A 140 -22.23 33.80 -8.69
CA HIS A 140 -21.54 35.08 -8.50
C HIS A 140 -20.06 35.00 -8.91
N LEU A 141 -19.34 33.96 -8.47
CA LEU A 141 -17.93 33.77 -8.81
C LEU A 141 -17.73 33.62 -10.33
N ARG A 142 -18.64 32.92 -10.99
CA ARG A 142 -18.64 32.76 -12.46
C ARG A 142 -18.81 34.10 -13.18
N ALA A 143 -19.73 34.94 -12.71
CA ALA A 143 -19.94 36.27 -13.28
C ALA A 143 -18.70 37.18 -13.14
N ASP A 144 -18.02 37.13 -11.99
CA ASP A 144 -16.77 37.85 -11.77
C ASP A 144 -15.64 37.36 -12.69
N TYR A 145 -15.54 36.05 -12.91
CA TYR A 145 -14.59 35.46 -13.85
C TYR A 145 -14.84 35.93 -15.29
N ASP A 146 -16.08 35.90 -15.76
CA ASP A 146 -16.44 36.33 -17.11
C ASP A 146 -16.10 37.82 -17.33
N ARG A 147 -16.32 38.66 -16.31
CA ARG A 147 -15.96 40.08 -16.34
C ARG A 147 -14.44 40.30 -16.37
N LEU A 148 -13.67 39.52 -15.62
CA LEU A 148 -12.21 39.56 -15.67
C LEU A 148 -11.69 39.14 -17.05
N LEU A 149 -12.28 38.10 -17.64
CA LEU A 149 -11.90 37.60 -18.96
C LEU A 149 -12.16 38.65 -20.05
N GLN A 150 -13.32 39.33 -20.01
CA GLN A 150 -13.63 40.44 -20.92
C GLN A 150 -12.62 41.59 -20.80
N ASN A 151 -12.20 41.95 -19.57
CA ASN A 151 -11.23 43.02 -19.35
C ASN A 151 -9.80 42.62 -19.77
N ALA A 152 -9.43 41.35 -19.64
CA ALA A 152 -8.09 40.86 -19.94
C ALA A 152 -7.89 40.52 -21.43
N SER A 153 -8.95 40.21 -22.16
CA SER A 153 -8.89 39.80 -23.57
C SER A 153 -8.18 40.81 -24.50
N PRO A 154 -8.41 42.13 -24.39
CA PRO A 154 -7.70 43.12 -25.22
C PRO A 154 -6.19 43.17 -24.96
N LEU A 155 -5.77 42.95 -23.71
CA LEU A 155 -4.35 42.93 -23.32
C LEU A 155 -3.64 41.68 -23.84
N LEU A 156 -4.35 40.55 -23.87
CA LEU A 156 -3.85 39.29 -24.42
C LEU A 156 -3.62 39.40 -25.94
N GLU A 157 -4.55 40.03 -26.66
CA GLU A 157 -4.43 40.27 -28.10
C GLU A 157 -3.26 41.22 -28.45
N LEU A 158 -3.08 42.29 -27.67
CA LEU A 158 -1.95 43.22 -27.80
C LEU A 158 -0.58 42.52 -27.62
N SER A 159 -0.49 41.61 -26.65
CA SER A 159 0.73 40.84 -26.36
C SER A 159 1.14 39.93 -27.52
N GLN A 160 0.18 39.19 -28.09
CA GLN A 160 0.43 38.25 -29.17
C GLN A 160 0.88 38.94 -30.47
N ASN A 161 0.28 40.08 -30.81
CA ASN A 161 0.62 40.86 -32.01
C ASN A 161 2.04 41.48 -31.93
N THR A 162 2.46 41.88 -30.73
CA THR A 162 3.77 42.48 -30.49
C THR A 162 4.90 41.44 -30.56
N THR A 163 4.67 40.26 -29.99
CA THR A 163 5.64 39.15 -29.98
C THR A 163 5.94 38.64 -31.39
N PHE A 164 4.91 38.49 -32.23
CA PHE A 164 5.06 38.05 -33.63
C PHE A 164 5.88 39.06 -34.47
N LYS A 165 5.67 40.37 -34.27
CA LYS A 165 6.42 41.42 -34.96
C LYS A 165 7.90 41.43 -34.60
N ILE A 166 8.24 41.17 -33.34
CA ILE A 166 9.64 41.09 -32.88
C ILE A 166 10.34 39.89 -33.49
N TYR A 167 9.69 38.72 -33.47
CA TYR A 167 10.26 37.48 -34.00
C TYR A 167 10.51 37.56 -35.51
N TYR A 168 9.56 38.13 -36.27
CA TYR A 168 9.70 38.35 -37.71
C TYR A 168 10.90 39.26 -38.04
N LYS A 169 11.09 40.33 -37.27
CA LYS A 169 12.19 41.29 -37.48
C LYS A 169 13.55 40.70 -37.14
N ALA A 170 13.63 39.86 -36.11
CA ALA A 170 14.84 39.12 -35.74
C ALA A 170 15.20 38.08 -36.82
N TYR A 171 14.21 37.34 -37.33
CA TYR A 171 14.39 36.36 -38.41
C TYR A 171 14.88 37.00 -39.71
N GLN A 172 14.32 38.15 -40.11
CA GLN A 172 14.80 38.88 -41.30
C GLN A 172 16.27 39.28 -41.20
N LYS A 173 16.74 39.68 -40.01
CA LYS A 173 18.15 40.07 -39.80
C LYS A 173 19.12 38.89 -39.83
N SER A 174 18.71 37.71 -39.36
CA SER A 174 19.59 36.52 -39.30
C SER A 174 19.60 35.71 -40.60
N LEU A 175 18.64 35.93 -41.49
CA LEU A 175 18.48 35.22 -42.77
C LEU A 175 19.73 35.23 -43.70
N PRO A 176 20.49 36.33 -43.84
CA PRO A 176 21.71 36.34 -44.67
C PRO A 176 22.80 35.43 -44.10
N LEU A 177 22.93 35.38 -42.77
CA LEU A 177 23.90 34.56 -42.06
C LEU A 177 23.58 33.07 -42.23
N LEU A 178 22.30 32.71 -42.08
CA LEU A 178 21.82 31.35 -42.30
C LEU A 178 22.04 30.88 -43.75
N ARG A 179 21.90 31.78 -44.73
CA ARG A 179 22.21 31.49 -46.14
C ARG A 179 23.71 31.27 -46.38
N ALA A 180 24.58 32.02 -45.70
CA ALA A 180 26.02 31.84 -45.78
C ALA A 180 26.45 30.49 -45.17
N ILE A 181 25.94 30.15 -43.98
CA ILE A 181 26.19 28.86 -43.32
C ILE A 181 25.73 27.70 -44.20
N ARG A 182 24.53 27.79 -44.80
CA ARG A 182 24.02 26.76 -45.71
C ARG A 182 24.87 26.55 -46.96
N LYS A 183 25.44 27.63 -47.52
CA LYS A 183 26.41 27.55 -48.62
C LYS A 183 27.71 26.86 -48.17
N LEU A 184 28.15 27.12 -46.95
CA LEU A 184 29.39 26.59 -46.40
C LEU A 184 29.28 25.09 -46.10
N VAL A 185 28.15 24.65 -45.52
CA VAL A 185 27.83 23.22 -45.33
C VAL A 185 27.80 22.47 -46.66
N LYS A 186 27.09 23.01 -47.68
CA LYS A 186 27.08 22.41 -49.03
C LYS A 186 28.46 22.31 -49.67
N LYS A 187 29.37 23.22 -49.37
CA LYS A 187 30.74 23.24 -49.93
C LYS A 187 31.66 22.24 -49.24
N LEU A 188 31.37 21.88 -47.98
CA LEU A 188 32.09 20.89 -47.19
C LEU A 188 31.62 19.45 -47.45
N GLY A 189 30.61 19.25 -48.31
CA GLY A 189 30.14 17.91 -48.69
C GLY A 189 29.42 17.13 -47.58
N LEU A 190 28.99 17.80 -46.52
CA LEU A 190 28.06 17.28 -45.51
C LEU A 190 26.61 17.53 -45.92
#